data_AF-A0AAV3RDI2-F1
#
_entry.id   AF-A0AAV3RDI2-F1
#
_cell.length_a   1.000
_cell.length_b   1.000
_cell.length_c   1.000
_cell.angle_alpha   90.00
_cell.angle_beta   90.00
_cell.angle_gamma   90.00
#
_symmetry.space_group_name_H-M   'P 1'
#
loop_
_entity.id
_entity.type
_entity.pdbx_description
1 polymer ?
#
loop_
_entity_poly.entity_id
_entity_poly.type
_entity_poly.pdbx_seq_one_letter_code
_entity_poly.pdbx_strand_id
1 'polypeptide(L)'
;MDLSGRRGNGLTFVLILVLVLVIDGFANANVVFNMKHKFGGKKVDNFATKLAGKSFLGSLKEHDVQRHGRMLAAIDFQLGGNGLPTDTALYYTKLSIGTPAKDYYVQMDTGSDNLWINCAGCEGCPTKSNLGIKLTRYDLSASSTGKTISCHEDFCSSAIYNSHGPDSACLVGSQCGYAITYGDGSKTAGDYVKDNFRFDKISGDLQTSPMEGILAFGCSSKQFGDLGSSTLAVDGIVGFGQANSSILSQLAASGKSRKIFSHCLDSVEGGGIFAIGEVVEPKVKTTPMVPDMPHYNAFLEKIEVGSSSIFVADKLTDDGTFGGGKGGKTSTTAIIDSGTTLAYLPIEVYDSLMSKLMSHQPGLKTHTVEQDFQCISYSKDVDDGFPVVSFHFENSAILKAYPHDYLFKYDELYCFGWQNKAVQTSSGEEVTLLGDLVLSDKLIVYDVEKQTIGWTEYNCSSSIKVKDEQTGKVHSVVAHHISSSTCILQNGISIPFFLLILVLWNLLV
;
A
#
# COMPACT_ATOMS: atom_id res chain seq x y z
N MET A 1 -72.56 40.98 13.91
CA MET A 1 -72.45 42.18 13.05
C MET A 1 -70.96 42.38 12.82
N ASP A 2 -70.30 41.68 11.91
CA ASP A 2 -70.56 41.40 10.50
C ASP A 2 -70.51 42.62 9.57
N LEU A 3 -69.68 42.45 8.53
CA LEU A 3 -69.49 43.20 7.28
C LEU A 3 -68.92 44.62 7.35
N SER A 4 -68.08 45.11 6.44
CA SER A 4 -67.26 44.56 5.34
C SER A 4 -66.54 45.79 4.72
N GLY A 5 -65.43 45.65 3.98
CA GLY A 5 -64.96 46.79 3.16
C GLY A 5 -63.53 46.84 2.60
N ARG A 6 -63.10 45.79 1.91
CA ARG A 6 -62.17 45.73 0.74
C ARG A 6 -61.44 47.03 0.27
N ARG A 7 -60.11 46.95 0.11
CA ARG A 7 -59.22 47.43 -1.01
C ARG A 7 -57.76 47.45 -0.49
N GLY A 8 -56.70 47.06 -1.20
CA GLY A 8 -56.51 46.60 -2.57
C GLY A 8 -55.00 46.60 -2.88
N ASN A 9 -54.48 45.46 -3.32
CA ASN A 9 -53.46 45.23 -4.36
C ASN A 9 -52.49 46.39 -4.71
N GLY A 10 -51.50 46.66 -3.87
CA GLY A 10 -50.40 47.58 -4.20
C GLY A 10 -48.99 46.95 -4.24
N LEU A 11 -48.77 45.82 -3.54
CA LEU A 11 -47.42 45.31 -3.32
C LEU A 11 -47.03 44.12 -4.22
N THR A 12 -47.99 43.45 -4.85
CA THR A 12 -47.74 42.28 -5.71
C THR A 12 -47.39 42.66 -7.16
N PHE A 13 -47.61 43.91 -7.57
CA PHE A 13 -47.36 44.38 -8.94
C PHE A 13 -45.91 44.82 -9.21
N VAL A 14 -45.11 45.07 -8.16
CA VAL A 14 -43.71 45.50 -8.29
C VAL A 14 -42.74 44.31 -8.37
N LEU A 15 -43.10 43.16 -7.80
CA LEU A 15 -42.25 41.96 -7.79
C LEU A 15 -42.30 41.15 -9.10
N ILE A 16 -43.37 41.28 -9.90
CA ILE A 16 -43.47 40.60 -11.21
C ILE A 16 -42.71 41.36 -12.30
N LEU A 17 -42.49 42.69 -12.16
CA LEU A 17 -41.80 43.49 -13.16
C LEU A 17 -40.26 43.32 -13.13
N VAL A 18 -39.69 42.84 -12.02
CA VAL A 18 -38.26 42.53 -11.91
C VAL A 18 -37.97 41.09 -12.37
N LEU A 19 -38.97 40.20 -12.40
CA LEU A 19 -38.82 38.81 -12.83
C LEU A 19 -38.97 38.61 -14.36
N VAL A 20 -39.41 39.62 -15.11
CA VAL A 20 -39.64 39.54 -16.57
C VAL A 20 -38.52 40.18 -17.40
N LEU A 21 -37.46 40.72 -16.77
CA LEU A 21 -36.33 41.35 -17.49
C LEU A 21 -35.04 40.52 -17.55
N VAL A 22 -35.05 39.24 -17.18
CA VAL A 22 -33.85 38.37 -17.29
C VAL A 22 -34.09 37.11 -18.13
N ILE A 23 -35.27 36.93 -18.72
CA ILE A 23 -35.55 35.80 -19.62
C ILE A 23 -36.18 36.34 -20.90
N ASP A 24 -35.34 36.79 -21.83
CA ASP A 24 -35.36 36.30 -23.22
C ASP A 24 -34.35 37.09 -24.08
N GLY A 25 -33.31 36.38 -24.50
CA GLY A 25 -32.34 36.80 -25.49
C GLY A 25 -31.79 35.55 -26.16
N PHE A 26 -32.59 35.00 -27.07
CA PHE A 26 -32.25 33.87 -27.93
C PHE A 26 -30.83 33.98 -28.53
N ALA A 27 -30.05 32.90 -28.42
CA ALA A 27 -29.18 32.48 -29.51
C ALA A 27 -28.85 30.99 -29.37
N ASN A 28 -29.30 30.19 -30.34
CA ASN A 28 -28.66 28.92 -30.66
C ASN A 28 -27.17 29.17 -30.89
N ALA A 29 -26.32 28.70 -29.99
CA ALA A 29 -24.90 28.58 -30.25
C ALA A 29 -24.58 27.09 -30.39
N ASN A 30 -24.52 26.63 -31.63
CA ASN A 30 -23.54 25.59 -31.95
C ASN A 30 -22.19 26.15 -31.49
N VAL A 31 -21.69 25.68 -30.35
CA VAL A 31 -20.34 26.03 -29.89
C VAL A 31 -19.37 25.25 -30.78
N VAL A 32 -19.15 25.76 -31.99
CA VAL A 32 -17.93 25.45 -32.72
C VAL A 32 -16.84 26.20 -32.01
N PHE A 33 -16.05 25.50 -31.20
CA PHE A 33 -14.79 26.04 -30.70
C PHE A 33 -13.94 26.39 -31.92
N ASN A 34 -13.85 27.67 -32.24
CA ASN A 34 -12.84 28.14 -33.17
C ASN A 34 -11.50 28.09 -32.42
N MET A 35 -10.87 26.91 -32.40
CA MET A 35 -9.53 26.72 -31.85
C MET A 35 -8.54 27.54 -32.69
N LYS A 36 -8.36 28.81 -32.31
CA LYS A 36 -7.09 29.47 -32.56
C LYS A 36 -6.11 28.94 -31.52
N HIS A 37 -5.41 27.86 -31.85
CA HIS A 37 -4.18 27.54 -31.14
C HIS A 37 -3.33 28.81 -31.14
N LYS A 38 -2.83 29.23 -29.97
CA LYS A 38 -1.89 30.35 -29.82
C LYS A 38 -0.69 30.24 -30.79
N PHE A 39 -0.42 29.03 -31.30
CA PHE A 39 0.61 28.70 -32.26
C PHE A 39 0.11 28.11 -33.60
N GLY A 40 -1.19 27.79 -33.74
CA GLY A 40 -1.77 27.23 -34.96
C GLY A 40 -2.30 28.35 -35.83
N GLY A 41 -1.49 28.78 -36.78
CA GLY A 41 -1.83 29.88 -37.69
C GLY A 41 -0.63 30.45 -38.45
N LYS A 42 0.60 30.04 -38.14
CA LYS A 42 1.75 30.37 -38.99
C LYS A 42 1.83 29.35 -40.12
N LYS A 43 1.39 29.78 -41.31
CA LYS A 43 1.54 29.05 -42.58
C LYS A 43 2.95 28.46 -42.69
N VAL A 44 2.99 27.23 -43.19
CA VAL A 44 4.15 26.34 -43.35
C VAL A 44 5.10 26.77 -44.48
N ASP A 45 4.94 27.96 -45.05
CA ASP A 45 5.64 28.30 -46.30
C ASP A 45 6.99 29.02 -46.14
N ASN A 46 7.55 29.15 -44.93
CA ASN A 46 8.86 29.80 -44.73
C ASN A 46 9.70 29.19 -43.59
N PHE A 47 9.68 27.86 -43.44
CA PHE A 47 10.34 27.16 -42.32
C PHE A 47 11.88 27.24 -42.32
N ALA A 48 12.52 27.67 -43.42
CA ALA A 48 13.98 27.68 -43.52
C ALA A 48 14.66 29.03 -43.20
N THR A 49 13.93 30.15 -43.03
CA THR A 49 14.57 31.49 -43.11
C THR A 49 14.27 32.42 -41.94
N LYS A 50 14.12 31.90 -40.72
CA LYS A 50 14.19 32.74 -39.50
C LYS A 50 14.58 31.97 -38.23
N LEU A 51 15.71 31.29 -38.28
CA LEU A 51 16.45 30.93 -37.06
C LEU A 51 17.03 32.19 -36.43
N ALA A 52 16.31 32.78 -35.47
CA ALA A 52 16.87 33.61 -34.40
C ALA A 52 15.76 33.94 -33.39
N GLY A 53 15.64 33.12 -32.34
CA GLY A 53 14.79 33.46 -31.20
C GLY A 53 14.47 32.27 -30.31
N LYS A 54 15.20 32.15 -29.20
CA LYS A 54 15.03 31.20 -28.10
C LYS A 54 13.61 31.10 -27.48
N SER A 55 12.58 31.77 -28.01
CA SER A 55 11.27 31.87 -27.36
C SER A 55 10.20 30.90 -27.87
N PHE A 56 10.20 30.43 -29.12
CA PHE A 56 9.10 29.56 -29.58
C PHE A 56 9.24 28.10 -29.10
N LEU A 57 10.41 27.49 -29.34
CA LEU A 57 10.71 26.14 -28.83
C LEU A 57 10.84 26.14 -27.30
N GLY A 58 11.35 27.23 -26.72
CA GLY A 58 11.36 27.46 -25.28
C GLY A 58 9.95 27.51 -24.70
N SER A 59 9.02 28.26 -25.32
CA SER A 59 7.63 28.30 -24.87
C SER A 59 6.85 27.01 -25.13
N LEU A 60 7.18 26.22 -26.16
CA LEU A 60 6.64 24.87 -26.35
C LEU A 60 7.16 23.92 -25.27
N LYS A 61 8.46 23.98 -24.95
CA LYS A 61 9.06 23.22 -23.84
C LYS A 61 8.49 23.64 -22.48
N GLU A 62 8.30 24.93 -22.23
CA GLU A 62 7.65 25.45 -21.01
C GLU A 62 6.16 25.09 -20.95
N HIS A 63 5.45 25.15 -22.08
CA HIS A 63 4.06 24.70 -22.20
C HIS A 63 3.94 23.19 -21.94
N ASP A 64 4.86 22.39 -22.47
CA ASP A 64 4.93 20.96 -22.22
C ASP A 64 5.36 20.67 -20.77
N VAL A 65 6.30 21.41 -20.19
CA VAL A 65 6.66 21.32 -18.76
C VAL A 65 5.48 21.71 -17.86
N GLN A 66 4.65 22.68 -18.24
CA GLN A 66 3.44 23.03 -17.48
C GLN A 66 2.31 22.00 -17.66
N ARG A 67 2.20 21.35 -18.83
CA ARG A 67 1.23 20.28 -19.09
C ARG A 67 1.64 18.95 -18.44
N HIS A 68 2.93 18.65 -18.38
CA HIS A 68 3.52 17.54 -17.64
C HIS A 68 3.74 17.86 -16.15
N GLY A 69 3.67 19.14 -15.76
CA GLY A 69 3.73 19.64 -14.39
C GLY A 69 2.46 19.37 -13.59
N ARG A 70 1.85 18.20 -13.78
CA ARG A 70 0.97 17.62 -12.77
C ARG A 70 1.84 17.41 -11.52
N MET A 71 1.44 17.98 -10.40
CA MET A 71 2.26 18.04 -9.19
C MET A 71 2.45 16.63 -8.63
N LEU A 72 3.52 15.95 -9.04
CA LEU A 72 3.96 14.69 -8.47
C LEU A 72 4.44 14.97 -7.04
N ALA A 73 3.70 14.47 -6.08
CA ALA A 73 3.97 14.55 -4.66
C ALA A 73 4.60 13.24 -4.18
N ALA A 74 5.53 13.38 -3.25
CA ALA A 74 5.89 12.28 -2.37
C ALA A 74 4.89 12.24 -1.20
N ILE A 75 4.53 11.04 -0.75
CA ILE A 75 3.49 10.80 0.27
C ILE A 75 4.11 9.99 1.39
N ASP A 76 3.85 10.39 2.63
CA ASP A 76 4.25 9.70 3.85
C ASP A 76 3.05 8.93 4.41
N PHE A 77 3.25 7.67 4.79
CA PHE A 77 2.25 6.84 5.46
C PHE A 77 2.71 6.55 6.88
N GLN A 78 1.88 6.92 7.85
CA GLN A 78 2.12 6.61 9.24
C GLN A 78 1.90 5.10 9.47
N LEU A 79 2.93 4.39 9.90
CA LEU A 79 2.88 2.95 10.18
C LEU A 79 2.64 2.66 11.67
N GLY A 80 1.97 1.55 11.94
CA GLY A 80 1.80 0.92 13.25
C GLY A 80 1.87 -0.61 13.11
N GLY A 81 1.91 -1.32 14.24
CA GLY A 81 2.05 -2.79 14.25
C GLY A 81 3.51 -3.23 14.22
N ASN A 82 3.75 -4.54 14.09
CA ASN A 82 5.09 -5.13 14.04
C ASN A 82 5.09 -6.49 13.33
N GLY A 83 6.27 -6.95 12.91
CA GLY A 83 6.47 -8.21 12.19
C GLY A 83 6.64 -9.44 13.08
N LEU A 84 6.54 -9.34 14.41
CA LEU A 84 6.72 -10.49 15.30
C LEU A 84 5.52 -11.45 15.23
N PRO A 85 5.73 -12.75 14.92
CA PRO A 85 4.64 -13.74 14.87
C PRO A 85 3.88 -13.92 16.19
N THR A 86 4.50 -13.58 17.31
CA THR A 86 3.93 -13.68 18.66
C THR A 86 3.25 -12.41 19.16
N ASP A 87 3.19 -11.36 18.33
CA ASP A 87 2.53 -10.10 18.66
C ASP A 87 1.53 -9.70 17.58
N THR A 88 1.78 -8.63 16.82
CA THR A 88 0.82 -8.12 15.83
C THR A 88 0.93 -8.85 14.49
N ALA A 89 2.13 -9.30 14.12
CA ALA A 89 2.42 -10.04 12.88
C ALA A 89 1.97 -9.34 11.57
N LEU A 90 1.71 -8.03 11.61
CA LEU A 90 1.36 -7.21 10.46
C LEU A 90 1.69 -5.73 10.71
N TYR A 91 1.84 -5.00 9.61
CA TYR A 91 1.92 -3.54 9.62
C TYR A 91 0.64 -2.92 9.08
N TYR A 92 0.18 -1.85 9.72
CA TYR A 92 -1.01 -1.12 9.29
C TYR A 92 -0.76 0.38 9.21
N THR A 93 -1.57 1.05 8.41
CA THR A 93 -1.59 2.51 8.28
C THR A 93 -3.00 3.04 8.45
N LYS A 94 -3.13 4.36 8.47
CA LYS A 94 -4.40 5.06 8.57
C LYS A 94 -4.71 5.79 7.27
N LEU A 95 -5.85 5.47 6.65
CA LEU A 95 -6.36 6.18 5.48
C LEU A 95 -7.55 7.06 5.87
N SER A 96 -7.51 8.33 5.50
CA SER A 96 -8.63 9.26 5.71
C SER A 96 -9.49 9.35 4.45
N ILE A 97 -10.76 8.94 4.55
CA ILE A 97 -11.66 8.75 3.40
C ILE A 97 -13.00 9.45 3.65
N GLY A 98 -13.52 10.08 2.60
CA GLY A 98 -14.86 10.65 2.54
C GLY A 98 -14.95 12.14 2.88
N THR A 99 -16.18 12.66 2.77
CA THR A 99 -16.52 14.04 3.12
C THR A 99 -17.81 14.06 3.96
N PRO A 100 -17.73 14.25 5.29
CA PRO A 100 -16.52 14.52 6.08
C PRO A 100 -15.57 13.31 6.16
N ALA A 101 -14.27 13.58 6.28
CA ALA A 101 -13.24 12.55 6.33
C ALA A 101 -13.35 11.69 7.61
N LYS A 102 -13.18 10.38 7.44
CA LYS A 102 -13.08 9.39 8.53
C LYS A 102 -11.81 8.55 8.34
N ASP A 103 -11.23 8.15 9.45
CA ASP A 103 -10.01 7.36 9.47
C ASP A 103 -10.32 5.87 9.50
N TYR A 104 -9.59 5.10 8.69
CA TYR A 104 -9.67 3.66 8.57
C TYR A 104 -8.27 3.06 8.75
N TYR A 105 -8.12 2.11 9.68
CA TYR A 105 -6.88 1.39 9.86
C TYR A 105 -6.82 0.24 8.86
N VAL A 106 -5.82 0.19 8.00
CA VAL A 106 -5.72 -0.83 6.95
C VAL A 106 -4.35 -1.48 6.97
N GLN A 107 -4.28 -2.79 6.74
CA GLN A 107 -3.02 -3.51 6.61
C GLN A 107 -2.31 -3.07 5.33
N MET A 108 -1.00 -2.84 5.43
CA MET A 108 -0.14 -2.56 4.29
C MET A 108 0.30 -3.89 3.67
N ASP A 109 0.05 -4.06 2.38
CA ASP A 109 0.28 -5.34 1.71
C ASP A 109 0.95 -5.10 0.35
N THR A 110 2.18 -5.56 0.17
CA THR A 110 2.89 -5.49 -1.13
C THR A 110 2.67 -6.74 -1.99
N GLY A 111 2.06 -7.78 -1.42
CA GLY A 111 1.68 -9.02 -2.06
C GLY A 111 0.33 -8.98 -2.76
N SER A 112 -0.48 -7.93 -2.61
CA SER A 112 -1.73 -7.76 -3.35
C SER A 112 -1.88 -6.38 -4.02
N ASP A 113 -2.75 -6.32 -5.02
CA ASP A 113 -3.01 -5.09 -5.79
C ASP A 113 -4.07 -4.19 -5.16
N ASN A 114 -5.07 -4.75 -4.49
CA ASN A 114 -6.34 -4.08 -4.27
C ASN A 114 -6.37 -3.33 -2.94
N LEU A 115 -6.94 -2.13 -2.95
CA LEU A 115 -7.40 -1.43 -1.76
C LEU A 115 -8.87 -1.77 -1.52
N TRP A 116 -9.21 -2.28 -0.33
CA TRP A 116 -10.59 -2.48 0.09
C TRP A 116 -10.80 -2.21 1.58
N ILE A 117 -12.03 -1.85 1.95
CA ILE A 117 -12.43 -1.50 3.32
C ILE A 117 -13.76 -2.15 3.67
N ASN A 118 -13.92 -2.51 4.94
CA ASN A 118 -15.15 -3.02 5.54
C ASN A 118 -16.30 -2.03 5.39
N CYS A 119 -17.35 -2.41 4.67
CA CYS A 119 -18.51 -1.55 4.48
C CYS A 119 -19.63 -1.78 5.49
N ALA A 120 -20.49 -0.77 5.62
CA ALA A 120 -21.70 -0.84 6.41
C ALA A 120 -22.57 -2.01 5.93
N GLY A 121 -23.09 -2.79 6.87
CA GLY A 121 -23.86 -3.99 6.56
C GLY A 121 -23.04 -5.21 6.13
N CYS A 122 -21.69 -5.18 6.21
CA CYS A 122 -20.88 -6.33 5.86
C CYS A 122 -21.20 -7.59 6.68
N GLU A 123 -21.38 -8.71 5.98
CA GLU A 123 -21.56 -10.06 6.50
C GLU A 123 -20.20 -10.75 6.72
N GLY A 124 -19.99 -11.34 7.89
CA GLY A 124 -18.72 -12.04 8.21
C GLY A 124 -17.53 -11.14 8.50
N CYS A 125 -17.62 -9.82 8.29
CA CYS A 125 -16.59 -8.87 8.71
C CYS A 125 -16.46 -8.81 10.23
N PRO A 126 -15.23 -8.61 10.76
CA PRO A 126 -15.01 -8.49 12.18
C PRO A 126 -15.75 -7.28 12.78
N THR A 127 -16.17 -7.41 14.03
CA THR A 127 -16.82 -6.33 14.80
C THR A 127 -15.94 -5.77 15.91
N LYS A 128 -14.81 -6.44 16.19
CA LYS A 128 -13.84 -6.08 17.23
C LYS A 128 -12.45 -6.48 16.73
N SER A 129 -11.42 -5.80 17.24
CA SER A 129 -10.02 -6.12 17.00
C SER A 129 -9.32 -6.41 18.33
N ASN A 130 -8.59 -7.53 18.39
CA ASN A 130 -7.72 -7.86 19.51
C ASN A 130 -6.46 -7.00 19.53
N LEU A 131 -6.17 -6.27 18.44
CA LEU A 131 -5.10 -5.28 18.37
C LEU A 131 -5.43 -4.00 19.15
N GLY A 132 -6.66 -3.84 19.66
CA GLY A 132 -7.12 -2.62 20.32
C GLY A 132 -7.62 -1.52 19.37
N ILE A 133 -7.63 -1.81 18.06
CA ILE A 133 -8.13 -0.91 17.02
C ILE A 133 -9.65 -0.82 17.09
N LYS A 134 -10.18 0.41 17.12
CA LYS A 134 -11.61 0.65 16.95
C LYS A 134 -11.99 0.54 15.48
N LEU A 135 -12.59 -0.58 15.11
CA LEU A 135 -13.03 -0.83 13.75
C LEU A 135 -14.12 0.16 13.31
N THR A 136 -13.94 0.72 12.11
CA THR A 136 -14.82 1.66 11.44
C THR A 136 -15.33 1.05 10.13
N ARG A 137 -16.63 1.15 9.89
CA ARG A 137 -17.25 0.70 8.63
C ARG A 137 -17.50 1.86 7.70
N TYR A 138 -17.09 1.73 6.44
CA TYR A 138 -17.36 2.72 5.41
C TYR A 138 -18.84 2.71 5.03
N ASP A 139 -19.47 3.89 5.03
CA ASP A 139 -20.85 4.07 4.63
C ASP A 139 -20.89 5.08 3.49
N LEU A 140 -21.17 4.57 2.30
CA LEU A 140 -21.25 5.36 1.07
C LEU A 140 -22.28 6.50 1.19
N SER A 141 -23.40 6.26 1.87
CA SER A 141 -24.47 7.25 2.03
C SER A 141 -24.11 8.38 3.00
N ALA A 142 -23.13 8.15 3.88
CA ALA A 142 -22.66 9.11 4.85
C ALA A 142 -21.58 10.06 4.29
N SER A 143 -21.14 9.87 3.05
CA SER A 143 -20.09 10.66 2.39
C SER A 143 -20.65 11.47 1.23
N SER A 144 -20.52 12.79 1.27
CA SER A 144 -21.00 13.67 0.19
C SER A 144 -20.19 13.56 -1.12
N THR A 145 -18.98 13.00 -1.05
CA THR A 145 -18.10 12.76 -2.20
C THR A 145 -18.11 11.31 -2.69
N GLY A 146 -18.71 10.40 -1.92
CA GLY A 146 -18.80 8.98 -2.25
C GLY A 146 -19.68 8.73 -3.47
N LYS A 147 -19.21 7.88 -4.39
CA LYS A 147 -19.93 7.46 -5.59
C LYS A 147 -19.73 5.98 -5.86
N THR A 148 -20.78 5.33 -6.35
CA THR A 148 -20.69 3.98 -6.91
C THR A 148 -19.87 3.99 -8.19
N ILE A 149 -19.22 2.87 -8.52
CA ILE A 149 -18.60 2.66 -9.83
C ILE A 149 -19.47 1.69 -10.63
N SER A 150 -19.84 2.09 -11.84
CA SER A 150 -20.58 1.21 -12.77
C SER A 150 -19.65 0.38 -13.65
N CYS A 151 -20.15 -0.75 -14.16
CA CYS A 151 -19.41 -1.64 -15.07
C CYS A 151 -18.79 -0.95 -16.31
N HIS A 152 -19.34 0.18 -16.75
CA HIS A 152 -18.88 0.90 -17.93
C HIS A 152 -17.70 1.83 -17.69
N GLU A 153 -17.39 2.13 -16.44
CA GLU A 153 -16.29 3.02 -16.12
C GLU A 153 -14.95 2.33 -16.43
N ASP A 154 -14.01 3.10 -16.98
CA ASP A 154 -12.68 2.60 -17.39
C ASP A 154 -11.98 1.85 -16.25
N PHE A 155 -12.12 2.34 -15.01
CA PHE A 155 -11.59 1.68 -13.82
C PHE A 155 -12.10 0.24 -13.71
N CYS A 156 -13.42 0.04 -13.85
CA CYS A 156 -14.04 -1.27 -13.70
C CYS A 156 -13.55 -2.26 -14.75
N SER A 157 -13.46 -1.81 -16.00
CA SER A 157 -12.93 -2.62 -17.10
C SER A 157 -11.49 -3.06 -16.83
N SER A 158 -10.66 -2.18 -16.26
CA SER A 158 -9.28 -2.51 -15.91
C SER A 158 -9.15 -3.42 -14.67
N ALA A 159 -10.02 -3.25 -13.67
CA ALA A 159 -9.97 -4.00 -12.41
C ALA A 159 -10.51 -5.43 -12.59
N ILE A 160 -11.61 -5.60 -13.32
CA ILE A 160 -12.27 -6.89 -13.53
C ILE A 160 -11.44 -7.81 -14.44
N TYR A 161 -10.79 -7.26 -15.46
CA TYR A 161 -9.92 -8.02 -16.36
C TYR A 161 -8.83 -8.79 -15.60
N ASN A 162 -8.30 -8.20 -14.53
CA ASN A 162 -7.25 -8.79 -13.71
C ASN A 162 -7.79 -9.79 -12.66
N SER A 163 -9.03 -9.63 -12.17
CA SER A 163 -9.58 -10.44 -11.07
C SER A 163 -10.38 -11.68 -11.50
N HIS A 164 -10.99 -11.68 -12.69
CA HIS A 164 -11.93 -12.75 -13.08
C HIS A 164 -11.75 -13.27 -14.52
N GLY A 165 -10.70 -12.82 -15.22
CA GLY A 165 -10.42 -13.22 -16.60
C GLY A 165 -11.36 -12.58 -17.64
N PRO A 166 -11.10 -12.81 -18.94
CA PRO A 166 -11.78 -12.13 -20.04
C PRO A 166 -13.28 -12.46 -20.18
N ASP A 167 -13.77 -13.52 -19.53
CA ASP A 167 -15.17 -13.98 -19.60
C ASP A 167 -16.06 -13.46 -18.44
N SER A 168 -15.52 -12.63 -17.56
CA SER A 168 -16.28 -12.02 -16.45
C SER A 168 -17.12 -10.85 -16.94
N ALA A 169 -18.29 -11.16 -17.49
CA ALA A 169 -19.23 -10.17 -17.99
C ALA A 169 -19.79 -9.30 -16.85
N CYS A 170 -19.17 -8.13 -16.61
CA CYS A 170 -19.78 -7.06 -15.82
C CYS A 170 -20.99 -6.54 -16.60
N LEU A 171 -22.20 -6.81 -16.11
CA LEU A 171 -23.42 -6.46 -16.82
C LEU A 171 -23.59 -4.94 -16.90
N VAL A 172 -23.88 -4.46 -18.11
CA VAL A 172 -24.21 -3.06 -18.41
C VAL A 172 -25.28 -2.56 -17.42
N GLY A 173 -24.97 -1.49 -16.68
CA GLY A 173 -25.86 -0.90 -15.67
C GLY A 173 -25.76 -1.50 -14.26
N SER A 174 -24.98 -2.57 -14.07
CA SER A 174 -24.65 -3.09 -12.73
C SER A 174 -23.52 -2.31 -12.07
N GLN A 175 -23.42 -2.45 -10.75
CA GLN A 175 -22.27 -1.99 -9.99
C GLN A 175 -21.04 -2.84 -10.31
N CYS A 176 -19.87 -2.23 -10.18
CA CYS A 176 -18.60 -2.87 -10.45
C CYS A 176 -18.22 -3.80 -9.29
N GLY A 177 -18.66 -5.06 -9.36
CA GLY A 177 -18.34 -6.06 -8.33
C GLY A 177 -16.87 -6.45 -8.29
N TYR A 178 -16.41 -6.92 -7.13
CA TYR A 178 -15.09 -7.52 -6.95
C TYR A 178 -15.15 -8.69 -5.98
N ALA A 179 -14.26 -9.67 -6.18
CA ALA A 179 -13.99 -10.70 -5.20
C ALA A 179 -12.51 -11.08 -5.24
N ILE A 180 -11.90 -11.21 -4.06
CA ILE A 180 -10.49 -11.53 -3.86
C ILE A 180 -10.39 -12.81 -3.03
N THR A 181 -9.43 -13.66 -3.37
CA THR A 181 -9.00 -14.80 -2.56
C THR A 181 -7.51 -14.63 -2.27
N TYR A 182 -7.14 -14.65 -0.99
CA TYR A 182 -5.77 -14.52 -0.52
C TYR A 182 -5.07 -15.89 -0.44
N GLY A 183 -3.74 -15.87 -0.29
CA GLY A 183 -2.91 -17.08 -0.24
C GLY A 183 -3.21 -18.00 0.96
N ASP A 184 -3.71 -17.43 2.06
CA ASP A 184 -4.21 -18.16 3.23
C ASP A 184 -5.59 -18.81 3.00
N GLY A 185 -6.22 -18.56 1.84
CA GLY A 185 -7.55 -19.04 1.47
C GLY A 185 -8.71 -18.15 1.96
N SER A 186 -8.41 -17.06 2.68
CA SER A 186 -9.40 -16.07 3.08
C SER A 186 -9.93 -15.29 1.88
N LYS A 187 -11.16 -14.76 2.00
CA LYS A 187 -11.86 -14.14 0.87
C LYS A 187 -12.62 -12.89 1.28
N THR A 188 -12.66 -11.91 0.38
CA THR A 188 -13.50 -10.72 0.50
C THR A 188 -14.24 -10.49 -0.82
N ALA A 189 -15.48 -10.00 -0.74
CA ALA A 189 -16.26 -9.61 -1.89
C ALA A 189 -17.14 -8.39 -1.60
N GLY A 190 -17.47 -7.65 -2.65
CA GLY A 190 -18.32 -6.47 -2.59
C GLY A 190 -18.33 -5.71 -3.90
N ASP A 191 -18.53 -4.40 -3.84
CA ASP A 191 -18.56 -3.52 -5.00
C ASP A 191 -17.46 -2.47 -4.90
N TYR A 192 -16.86 -2.09 -6.02
CA TYR A 192 -16.00 -0.93 -6.08
C TYR A 192 -16.81 0.36 -5.97
N VAL A 193 -16.32 1.24 -5.11
CA VAL A 193 -16.80 2.62 -4.96
C VAL A 193 -15.61 3.56 -5.16
N LYS A 194 -15.89 4.85 -5.34
CA LYS A 194 -14.86 5.90 -5.31
C LYS A 194 -15.25 7.00 -4.35
N ASP A 195 -14.26 7.52 -3.65
CA ASP A 195 -14.45 8.64 -2.73
C ASP A 195 -13.16 9.48 -2.64
N ASN A 196 -13.24 10.61 -1.95
CA ASN A 196 -12.09 11.47 -1.70
C ASN A 196 -11.21 10.87 -0.59
N PHE A 197 -9.92 10.74 -0.87
CA PHE A 197 -8.89 10.36 0.09
C PHE A 197 -8.08 11.59 0.46
N ARG A 198 -7.59 11.64 1.70
CA ARG A 198 -6.65 12.65 2.17
C ARG A 198 -5.35 11.96 2.58
N PHE A 199 -4.24 12.45 2.01
CA PHE A 199 -2.89 11.95 2.18
C PHE A 199 -1.98 13.00 2.82
N ASP A 200 -0.92 12.54 3.48
CA ASP A 200 0.14 13.36 4.02
C ASP A 200 1.24 13.55 2.97
N LYS A 201 1.11 14.60 2.14
CA LYS A 201 2.14 14.98 1.15
C LYS A 201 3.36 15.53 1.87
N ILE A 202 4.54 14.98 1.59
CA ILE A 202 5.82 15.48 2.10
C ILE A 202 6.03 16.91 1.56
N SER A 203 6.22 17.87 2.46
CA SER A 203 6.31 19.30 2.14
C SER A 203 7.54 20.00 2.74
N GLY A 204 8.31 19.29 3.56
CA GLY A 204 9.50 19.77 4.23
C GLY A 204 10.18 18.64 5.00
N ASP A 205 11.35 18.92 5.60
CA ASP A 205 11.99 17.96 6.49
C ASP A 205 11.07 17.64 7.67
N LEU A 206 10.67 16.37 7.81
CA LEU A 206 9.78 15.89 8.86
C LEU A 206 8.41 16.60 8.85
N GLN A 207 8.00 17.15 7.72
CA GLN A 207 6.78 17.95 7.58
C GLN A 207 5.94 17.45 6.42
N THR A 208 4.64 17.33 6.70
CA THR A 208 3.64 16.96 5.72
C THR A 208 2.57 18.04 5.60
N SER A 209 1.89 18.02 4.45
CA SER A 209 0.76 18.88 4.13
C SER A 209 -0.36 18.03 3.53
N PRO A 210 -1.64 18.37 3.75
CA PRO A 210 -2.74 17.58 3.19
C PRO A 210 -2.73 17.60 1.65
N MET A 211 -2.89 16.43 1.04
CA MET A 211 -3.20 16.27 -0.37
C MET A 211 -4.45 15.41 -0.53
N GLU A 212 -5.44 15.91 -1.25
CA GLU A 212 -6.64 15.14 -1.56
C GLU A 212 -6.53 14.40 -2.89
N GLY A 213 -7.24 13.28 -3.04
CA GLY A 213 -7.35 12.57 -4.31
C GLY A 213 -8.53 11.60 -4.34
N ILE A 214 -9.24 11.56 -5.46
CA ILE A 214 -10.34 10.60 -5.65
C ILE A 214 -9.73 9.27 -6.08
N LEU A 215 -9.95 8.23 -5.28
CA LEU A 215 -9.54 6.87 -5.57
C LEU A 215 -10.73 5.93 -5.54
N ALA A 216 -10.63 4.87 -6.33
CA ALA A 216 -11.52 3.73 -6.30
C ALA A 216 -10.98 2.65 -5.36
N PHE A 217 -11.88 2.00 -4.61
CA PHE A 217 -11.55 0.95 -3.66
C PHE A 217 -12.73 -0.01 -3.49
N GLY A 218 -12.43 -1.24 -3.05
CA GLY A 218 -13.43 -2.25 -2.76
C GLY A 218 -14.19 -1.91 -1.47
N CYS A 219 -15.51 -1.84 -1.58
CA CYS A 219 -16.42 -1.74 -0.45
C CYS A 219 -16.85 -3.16 -0.04
N SER A 220 -16.12 -3.76 0.90
CA SER A 220 -16.30 -5.17 1.29
C SER A 220 -17.63 -5.36 1.99
N SER A 221 -18.54 -6.11 1.36
CA SER A 221 -19.85 -6.48 1.90
C SER A 221 -19.86 -7.91 2.45
N LYS A 222 -18.84 -8.72 2.14
CA LYS A 222 -18.71 -10.09 2.65
C LYS A 222 -17.26 -10.50 2.86
N GLN A 223 -16.99 -11.18 3.99
CA GLN A 223 -15.69 -11.80 4.28
C GLN A 223 -15.83 -13.25 4.75
N PHE A 224 -14.78 -14.03 4.49
CA PHE A 224 -14.65 -15.44 4.88
C PHE A 224 -13.22 -15.76 5.32
N GLY A 225 -13.07 -16.84 6.09
CA GLY A 225 -11.77 -17.28 6.60
C GLY A 225 -11.25 -16.31 7.66
N ASP A 226 -9.92 -16.17 7.72
CA ASP A 226 -9.25 -15.42 8.78
C ASP A 226 -9.48 -13.91 8.73
N LEU A 227 -9.89 -13.36 7.58
CA LEU A 227 -10.33 -11.96 7.46
C LEU A 227 -11.51 -11.63 8.40
N GLY A 228 -12.37 -12.62 8.68
CA GLY A 228 -13.50 -12.45 9.62
C GLY A 228 -13.11 -12.55 11.10
N SER A 229 -11.88 -12.97 11.39
CA SER A 229 -11.37 -13.16 12.75
C SER A 229 -11.13 -11.83 13.45
N SER A 230 -11.28 -11.79 14.77
CA SER A 230 -10.95 -10.62 15.57
C SER A 230 -9.46 -10.51 15.91
N THR A 231 -8.67 -11.56 15.71
CA THR A 231 -7.26 -11.63 16.18
C THR A 231 -6.41 -10.52 15.60
N LEU A 232 -6.42 -10.37 14.27
CA LEU A 232 -5.61 -9.39 13.54
C LEU A 232 -6.48 -8.36 12.81
N ALA A 233 -7.71 -8.14 13.32
CA ALA A 233 -8.70 -7.36 12.59
C ALA A 233 -8.30 -5.89 12.43
N VAL A 234 -8.37 -5.41 11.19
CA VAL A 234 -8.27 -4.02 10.77
C VAL A 234 -9.49 -3.67 9.90
N ASP A 235 -9.61 -2.40 9.50
CA ASP A 235 -10.73 -1.91 8.67
C ASP A 235 -10.63 -2.35 7.20
N GLY A 236 -9.48 -2.86 6.76
CA GLY A 236 -9.28 -3.36 5.41
C GLY A 236 -7.82 -3.59 5.06
N ILE A 237 -7.53 -3.74 3.77
CA ILE A 237 -6.17 -3.94 3.23
C ILE A 237 -5.92 -2.90 2.14
N VAL A 238 -4.71 -2.32 2.14
CA VAL A 238 -4.21 -1.48 1.06
C VAL A 238 -3.08 -2.20 0.33
N GLY A 239 -3.42 -2.74 -0.84
CA GLY A 239 -2.48 -3.36 -1.76
C GLY A 239 -1.58 -2.36 -2.50
N PHE A 240 -0.29 -2.64 -2.53
CA PHE A 240 0.75 -1.89 -3.24
C PHE A 240 1.29 -2.62 -4.48
N GLY A 241 0.57 -3.62 -4.97
CA GLY A 241 0.88 -4.37 -6.19
C GLY A 241 0.87 -3.53 -7.48
N GLN A 242 1.21 -4.19 -8.58
CA GLN A 242 1.50 -3.56 -9.87
C GLN A 242 0.26 -3.26 -10.71
N ALA A 243 -0.91 -3.84 -10.40
CA ALA A 243 -2.09 -3.65 -11.22
C ALA A 243 -2.60 -2.21 -11.23
N ASN A 244 -3.37 -1.87 -12.26
CA ASN A 244 -3.95 -0.52 -12.43
C ASN A 244 -4.95 -0.15 -11.32
N SER A 245 -5.50 -1.14 -10.61
CA SER A 245 -6.39 -0.96 -9.48
C SER A 245 -5.68 -0.54 -8.19
N SER A 246 -4.35 -0.66 -8.10
CA SER A 246 -3.61 -0.33 -6.88
C SER A 246 -3.58 1.16 -6.59
N ILE A 247 -3.44 1.51 -5.30
CA ILE A 247 -3.34 2.90 -4.86
C ILE A 247 -2.21 3.64 -5.57
N LEU A 248 -1.06 2.97 -5.73
CA LEU A 248 0.11 3.49 -6.41
C LEU A 248 -0.20 3.82 -7.87
N SER A 249 -0.83 2.88 -8.59
CA SER A 249 -1.19 3.06 -9.99
C SER A 249 -2.23 4.16 -10.20
N GLN A 250 -3.24 4.27 -9.33
CA GLN A 250 -4.27 5.30 -9.41
C GLN A 250 -3.71 6.71 -9.12
N LEU A 251 -2.85 6.85 -8.12
CA LEU A 251 -2.18 8.12 -7.81
C LEU A 251 -1.26 8.56 -8.95
N ALA A 252 -0.54 7.62 -9.57
CA ALA A 252 0.27 7.93 -10.75
C ALA A 252 -0.57 8.30 -11.98
N ALA A 253 -1.66 7.57 -12.25
CA ALA A 253 -2.55 7.86 -13.38
C ALA A 253 -3.22 9.25 -13.25
N SER A 254 -3.55 9.67 -12.02
CA SER A 254 -4.05 11.02 -11.73
C SER A 254 -2.96 12.10 -11.70
N GLY A 255 -1.69 11.72 -11.87
CA GLY A 255 -0.53 12.63 -11.86
C GLY A 255 -0.24 13.22 -10.48
N LYS A 256 -0.60 12.50 -9.41
CA LYS A 256 -0.37 12.91 -8.02
C LYS A 256 0.92 12.36 -7.43
N SER A 257 1.45 11.25 -7.93
CA SER A 257 2.71 10.66 -7.45
C SER A 257 3.39 9.86 -8.56
N ARG A 258 4.63 9.46 -8.33
CA ARG A 258 5.33 8.48 -9.17
C ARG A 258 4.91 7.06 -8.80
N LYS A 259 5.18 6.09 -9.69
CA LYS A 259 5.05 4.66 -9.36
C LYS A 259 6.34 4.13 -8.71
N ILE A 260 6.76 4.79 -7.65
CA ILE A 260 7.93 4.42 -6.84
C ILE A 260 7.51 4.53 -5.38
N PHE A 261 7.80 3.50 -4.59
CA PHE A 261 7.56 3.53 -3.16
C PHE A 261 8.64 2.74 -2.42
N SER A 262 8.71 2.94 -1.12
CA SER A 262 9.68 2.28 -0.25
C SER A 262 9.10 2.03 1.12
N HIS A 263 9.59 0.97 1.77
CA HIS A 263 9.32 0.72 3.19
C HIS A 263 10.61 0.36 3.93
N CYS A 264 10.60 0.63 5.23
CA CYS A 264 11.59 0.16 6.19
C CYS A 264 10.84 -0.18 7.46
N LEU A 265 10.74 -1.45 7.78
CA LEU A 265 9.89 -1.98 8.83
C LEU A 265 10.73 -2.32 10.06
N ASP A 266 10.32 -1.80 11.22
CA ASP A 266 10.91 -2.13 12.51
C ASP A 266 10.12 -3.28 13.12
N SER A 267 10.74 -4.47 13.18
CA SER A 267 10.08 -5.67 13.70
C SER A 267 10.06 -5.73 15.23
N VAL A 268 10.93 -5.01 15.91
CA VAL A 268 11.10 -5.12 17.37
C VAL A 268 10.29 -4.05 18.09
N GLU A 269 10.49 -2.79 17.74
CA GLU A 269 9.81 -1.65 18.38
C GLU A 269 8.47 -1.32 17.68
N GLY A 270 8.30 -1.83 16.46
CA GLY A 270 7.09 -1.65 15.66
C GLY A 270 7.08 -0.38 14.82
N GLY A 271 6.22 -0.37 13.80
CA GLY A 271 6.10 0.70 12.83
C GLY A 271 7.28 0.77 11.88
N GLY A 272 7.72 1.99 11.57
CA GLY A 272 8.80 2.24 10.61
C GLY A 272 8.42 3.30 9.59
N ILE A 273 9.01 3.22 8.41
CA ILE A 273 8.83 4.19 7.33
C ILE A 273 8.08 3.54 6.18
N PHE A 274 7.09 4.22 5.63
CA PHE A 274 6.49 3.85 4.37
C PHE A 274 6.19 5.11 3.56
N ALA A 275 6.77 5.20 2.36
CA ALA A 275 6.66 6.41 1.55
C ALA A 275 6.48 6.09 0.07
N ILE A 276 5.62 6.87 -0.61
CA ILE A 276 5.58 6.94 -2.08
C ILE A 276 6.48 8.10 -2.50
N GLY A 277 7.41 7.85 -3.42
CA GLY A 277 8.37 8.83 -3.91
C GLY A 277 9.76 8.23 -4.15
N GLU A 278 10.63 9.01 -4.80
CA GLU A 278 12.01 8.60 -5.05
C GLU A 278 12.86 8.80 -3.78
N VAL A 279 13.34 7.69 -3.20
CA VAL A 279 14.34 7.76 -2.14
C VAL A 279 15.71 8.03 -2.75
N VAL A 280 16.35 9.11 -2.32
CA VAL A 280 17.68 9.49 -2.78
C VAL A 280 18.79 9.11 -1.82
N GLU A 281 18.51 9.00 -0.52
CA GLU A 281 19.44 8.50 0.50
C GLU A 281 18.69 7.71 1.59
N PRO A 282 19.26 6.59 2.08
CA PRO A 282 20.50 5.96 1.62
C PRO A 282 20.38 5.38 0.20
N LYS A 283 21.51 5.07 -0.44
CA LYS A 283 21.51 4.37 -1.74
C LYS A 283 21.25 2.89 -1.52
N VAL A 284 20.47 2.29 -2.41
CA VAL A 284 20.14 0.87 -2.40
C VAL A 284 20.84 0.13 -3.55
N LYS A 285 21.08 -1.16 -3.37
CA LYS A 285 21.52 -2.04 -4.45
C LYS A 285 20.30 -2.66 -5.11
N THR A 286 20.22 -2.58 -6.44
CA THR A 286 19.01 -2.94 -7.20
C THR A 286 19.19 -4.22 -8.02
N THR A 287 18.10 -4.99 -8.14
CA THR A 287 17.94 -6.13 -9.03
C THR A 287 16.69 -5.94 -9.91
N PRO A 288 16.66 -6.45 -11.17
CA PRO A 288 15.45 -6.40 -11.99
C PRO A 288 14.29 -7.18 -11.36
N MET A 289 13.08 -6.64 -11.52
CA MET A 289 11.84 -7.38 -11.32
C MET A 289 11.65 -8.37 -12.48
N VAL A 290 11.02 -9.50 -12.19
CA VAL A 290 10.58 -10.45 -13.22
C VAL A 290 9.36 -9.84 -13.92
N PRO A 291 9.39 -9.64 -15.25
CA PRO A 291 8.28 -9.05 -15.99
C PRO A 291 7.01 -9.92 -15.93
N ASP A 292 5.85 -9.28 -16.07
CA ASP A 292 4.54 -9.92 -16.23
C ASP A 292 4.15 -10.90 -15.11
N MET A 293 4.73 -10.73 -13.92
CA MET A 293 4.37 -11.47 -12.71
C MET A 293 3.29 -10.75 -11.89
N PRO A 294 2.37 -11.48 -11.23
CA PRO A 294 1.32 -10.88 -10.40
C PRO A 294 1.84 -10.19 -9.13
N HIS A 295 3.01 -10.60 -8.63
CA HIS A 295 3.65 -10.02 -7.45
C HIS A 295 5.00 -9.38 -7.80
N TYR A 296 5.61 -8.75 -6.81
CA TYR A 296 6.98 -8.26 -6.91
C TYR A 296 7.98 -9.40 -6.84
N ASN A 297 8.24 -10.02 -7.99
CA ASN A 297 9.17 -11.13 -8.12
C ASN A 297 10.57 -10.62 -8.53
N ALA A 298 11.62 -11.23 -7.96
CA ALA A 298 13.01 -11.03 -8.38
C ALA A 298 13.70 -12.38 -8.64
N PHE A 299 14.69 -12.42 -9.53
CA PHE A 299 15.45 -13.64 -9.83
C PHE A 299 16.39 -14.01 -8.67
N LEU A 300 16.15 -15.17 -8.06
CA LEU A 300 16.91 -15.75 -6.97
C LEU A 300 17.90 -16.78 -7.54
N GLU A 301 19.20 -16.51 -7.41
CA GLU A 301 20.27 -17.34 -7.96
C GLU A 301 20.69 -18.46 -6.99
N LYS A 302 20.83 -18.12 -5.71
CA LYS A 302 21.23 -19.07 -4.66
C LYS A 302 20.88 -18.57 -3.26
N ILE A 303 20.81 -19.50 -2.32
CA ILE A 303 20.71 -19.23 -0.89
C ILE A 303 22.01 -19.70 -0.23
N GLU A 304 22.65 -18.83 0.54
CA GLU A 304 23.88 -19.11 1.27
C GLU A 304 23.59 -19.15 2.77
N VAL A 305 24.05 -20.22 3.43
CA VAL A 305 23.86 -20.50 4.85
C VAL A 305 25.24 -20.67 5.47
N GLY A 306 25.77 -19.61 6.08
CA GLY A 306 27.16 -19.57 6.52
C GLY A 306 28.12 -19.73 5.33
N SER A 307 28.87 -20.83 5.29
CA SER A 307 29.79 -21.15 4.18
C SER A 307 29.21 -22.11 3.13
N SER A 308 27.97 -22.58 3.32
CA SER A 308 27.30 -23.52 2.43
C SER A 308 26.34 -22.82 1.48
N SER A 309 26.19 -23.33 0.26
CA SER A 309 25.19 -22.83 -0.69
C SER A 309 24.10 -23.88 -0.99
N ILE A 310 22.91 -23.38 -1.29
CA ILE A 310 21.76 -24.08 -1.84
C ILE A 310 21.48 -23.39 -3.17
N PHE A 311 21.65 -24.11 -4.27
CA PHE A 311 21.29 -23.61 -5.59
C PHE A 311 19.80 -23.88 -5.81
N VAL A 312 19.05 -22.84 -6.13
CA VAL A 312 17.65 -22.98 -6.55
C VAL A 312 17.69 -23.46 -8.00
N ALA A 313 16.99 -24.56 -8.32
CA ALA A 313 17.18 -25.38 -9.52
C ALA A 313 17.53 -24.60 -10.80
N ASP A 314 18.51 -25.13 -11.55
CA ASP A 314 19.19 -24.47 -12.66
C ASP A 314 18.26 -23.98 -13.77
N LYS A 315 18.60 -22.80 -14.34
CA LYS A 315 18.26 -22.45 -15.72
C LYS A 315 18.49 -23.68 -16.60
N LEU A 316 17.44 -24.18 -17.26
CA LEU A 316 17.59 -25.08 -18.40
C LEU A 316 18.61 -24.47 -19.37
N THR A 317 19.76 -25.13 -19.54
CA THR A 317 20.71 -24.79 -20.60
C THR A 317 20.24 -25.39 -21.91
N ASP A 318 20.51 -24.69 -23.01
CA ASP A 318 20.19 -25.12 -24.39
C ASP A 318 20.94 -26.40 -24.82
N ASP A 319 21.81 -26.98 -23.99
CA ASP A 319 22.67 -28.12 -24.31
C ASP A 319 22.31 -29.44 -23.59
N GLY A 320 21.22 -29.46 -22.82
CA GLY A 320 20.55 -30.71 -22.44
C GLY A 320 21.30 -31.62 -21.45
N THR A 321 21.96 -31.07 -20.43
CA THR A 321 22.47 -31.89 -19.29
C THR A 321 22.00 -31.41 -17.91
N PHE A 322 21.95 -32.37 -16.98
CA PHE A 322 20.91 -32.53 -15.94
C PHE A 322 20.97 -31.60 -14.71
N GLY A 323 19.78 -31.25 -14.23
CA GLY A 323 19.33 -31.68 -12.90
C GLY A 323 17.84 -32.07 -12.80
N GLY A 324 17.27 -32.72 -13.81
CA GLY A 324 15.94 -33.33 -13.73
C GLY A 324 15.89 -34.49 -12.74
N GLY A 325 15.71 -34.19 -11.45
CA GLY A 325 15.18 -35.11 -10.45
C GLY A 325 13.66 -35.20 -10.59
N LYS A 326 13.08 -36.38 -10.32
CA LYS A 326 11.62 -36.54 -10.22
C LYS A 326 11.12 -35.82 -8.95
N GLY A 327 10.89 -34.52 -9.03
CA GLY A 327 10.35 -33.67 -7.96
C GLY A 327 10.36 -32.21 -8.40
N GLY A 328 9.20 -31.54 -8.39
CA GLY A 328 9.02 -30.08 -8.45
C GLY A 328 9.59 -29.27 -9.64
N LYS A 329 8.74 -28.52 -10.35
CA LYS A 329 9.19 -27.34 -11.11
C LYS A 329 9.40 -26.18 -10.12
N THR A 330 10.58 -26.06 -9.54
CA THR A 330 10.91 -24.94 -8.65
C THR A 330 11.30 -23.71 -9.48
N SER A 331 10.65 -22.58 -9.24
CA SER A 331 10.96 -21.31 -9.91
C SER A 331 12.26 -20.72 -9.37
N THR A 332 13.08 -20.14 -10.25
CA THR A 332 14.28 -19.35 -9.89
C THR A 332 13.93 -17.93 -9.44
N THR A 333 12.73 -17.72 -8.91
CA THR A 333 12.23 -16.41 -8.52
C THR A 333 11.77 -16.42 -7.07
N ALA A 334 11.86 -15.26 -6.42
CA ALA A 334 11.32 -15.04 -5.10
C ALA A 334 10.39 -13.83 -5.09
N ILE A 335 9.24 -13.98 -4.43
CA ILE A 335 8.29 -12.91 -4.15
C ILE A 335 8.81 -12.11 -2.94
N ILE A 336 8.84 -10.78 -3.06
CA ILE A 336 9.21 -9.85 -1.99
C ILE A 336 7.93 -9.21 -1.44
N ASP A 337 7.47 -9.67 -0.27
CA ASP A 337 6.12 -9.39 0.21
C ASP A 337 6.07 -9.02 1.71
N SER A 338 5.77 -7.76 2.00
CA SER A 338 5.53 -7.24 3.35
C SER A 338 4.11 -7.47 3.89
N GLY A 339 3.22 -8.03 3.08
CA GLY A 339 1.89 -8.48 3.52
C GLY A 339 1.93 -9.85 4.20
N THR A 340 3.09 -10.50 4.18
CA THR A 340 3.31 -11.83 4.76
C THR A 340 4.39 -11.76 5.84
N THR A 341 4.09 -12.30 7.03
CA THR A 341 5.03 -12.31 8.17
C THR A 341 6.20 -13.27 7.96
N LEU A 342 5.91 -14.49 7.50
CA LEU A 342 6.82 -15.62 7.42
C LEU A 342 7.47 -15.77 6.04
N ALA A 343 8.44 -16.68 5.90
CA ALA A 343 9.02 -17.02 4.61
C ALA A 343 8.61 -18.44 4.20
N TYR A 344 8.13 -18.58 2.97
CA TYR A 344 7.59 -19.84 2.44
C TYR A 344 8.48 -20.35 1.33
N LEU A 345 9.02 -21.55 1.51
CA LEU A 345 10.04 -22.12 0.64
C LEU A 345 9.54 -23.42 -0.01
N PRO A 346 9.96 -23.70 -1.25
CA PRO A 346 9.85 -25.03 -1.85
C PRO A 346 10.41 -26.08 -0.91
N ILE A 347 9.75 -27.23 -0.81
CA ILE A 347 10.05 -28.23 0.24
C ILE A 347 11.52 -28.69 0.19
N GLU A 348 12.08 -28.85 -1.00
CA GLU A 348 13.50 -29.23 -1.18
C GLU A 348 14.47 -28.15 -0.69
N VAL A 349 14.11 -26.88 -0.88
CA VAL A 349 14.88 -25.72 -0.41
C VAL A 349 14.78 -25.61 1.11
N TYR A 350 13.58 -25.76 1.65
CA TYR A 350 13.32 -25.77 3.10
C TYR A 350 14.13 -26.85 3.81
N ASP A 351 14.06 -28.11 3.34
CA ASP A 351 14.75 -29.23 3.97
C ASP A 351 16.27 -29.03 3.95
N SER A 352 16.82 -28.54 2.83
CA SER A 352 18.25 -28.22 2.70
C SER A 352 18.68 -27.07 3.62
N LEU A 353 17.85 -26.01 3.72
CA LEU A 353 18.08 -24.88 4.62
C LEU A 353 18.09 -25.33 6.08
N MET A 354 17.04 -26.02 6.51
CA MET A 354 16.91 -26.50 7.89
C MET A 354 18.03 -27.47 8.26
N SER A 355 18.42 -28.36 7.36
CA SER A 355 19.56 -29.26 7.58
C SER A 355 20.88 -28.50 7.80
N LYS A 356 21.17 -27.49 6.98
CA LYS A 356 22.38 -26.66 7.10
C LYS A 356 22.36 -25.76 8.34
N LEU A 357 21.21 -25.23 8.73
CA LEU A 357 21.07 -24.48 9.99
C LEU A 357 21.34 -25.39 11.19
N MET A 358 20.69 -26.55 11.25
CA MET A 358 20.84 -27.48 12.37
C MET A 358 22.23 -28.12 12.45
N SER A 359 23.01 -28.20 11.35
CA SER A 359 24.40 -28.68 11.41
C SER A 359 25.34 -27.76 12.20
N HIS A 360 24.98 -26.48 12.39
CA HIS A 360 25.74 -25.56 13.24
C HIS A 360 25.49 -25.82 14.74
N GLN A 361 24.38 -26.50 15.08
CA GLN A 361 24.00 -26.85 16.44
C GLN A 361 23.63 -28.35 16.55
N PRO A 362 24.58 -29.28 16.32
CA PRO A 362 24.30 -30.72 16.18
C PRO A 362 23.75 -31.39 17.46
N GLY A 363 23.88 -30.74 18.62
CA GLY A 363 23.33 -31.22 19.88
C GLY A 363 21.86 -30.85 20.11
N LEU A 364 21.30 -29.91 19.32
CA LEU A 364 19.92 -29.48 19.45
C LEU A 364 18.98 -30.41 18.69
N LYS A 365 17.74 -30.51 19.18
CA LYS A 365 16.65 -31.21 18.52
C LYS A 365 15.53 -30.22 18.25
N THR A 366 14.88 -30.37 17.10
CA THR A 366 13.68 -29.62 16.79
C THR A 366 12.45 -30.30 17.39
N HIS A 367 11.46 -29.48 17.75
CA HIS A 367 10.14 -29.88 18.20
C HIS A 367 9.11 -29.17 17.34
N THR A 368 8.08 -29.88 16.89
CA THR A 368 6.96 -29.26 16.18
C THR A 368 6.01 -28.61 17.21
N VAL A 369 5.80 -27.31 17.08
CA VAL A 369 4.87 -26.50 17.89
C VAL A 369 3.78 -25.96 16.97
N GLU A 370 2.54 -25.89 17.47
CA GLU A 370 1.36 -25.43 16.71
C GLU A 370 1.21 -26.10 15.32
N GLN A 371 1.58 -27.38 15.23
CA GLN A 371 1.50 -28.24 14.03
C GLN A 371 2.45 -27.89 12.87
N ASP A 372 2.90 -26.64 12.76
CA ASP A 372 3.64 -26.16 11.59
C ASP A 372 5.06 -25.65 11.93
N PHE A 373 5.31 -25.15 13.15
CA PHE A 373 6.60 -24.52 13.48
C PHE A 373 7.63 -25.52 14.00
N GLN A 374 8.84 -25.49 13.43
CA GLN A 374 10.00 -26.15 14.02
C GLN A 374 10.62 -25.22 15.06
N CYS A 375 10.78 -25.71 16.29
CA CYS A 375 11.33 -24.93 17.39
C CYS A 375 12.43 -25.68 18.14
N ILE A 376 13.32 -24.95 18.78
CA ILE A 376 14.46 -25.45 19.54
C ILE A 376 14.46 -24.86 20.95
N SER A 377 14.92 -25.64 21.93
CA SER A 377 15.30 -25.11 23.23
C SER A 377 16.72 -24.57 23.15
N TYR A 378 16.87 -23.26 23.20
CA TYR A 378 18.17 -22.58 23.09
C TYR A 378 18.26 -21.47 24.13
N SER A 379 19.34 -21.47 24.91
CA SER A 379 19.52 -20.55 26.05
C SER A 379 20.60 -19.49 25.84
N LYS A 380 21.29 -19.54 24.69
CA LYS A 380 22.32 -18.56 24.31
C LYS A 380 21.74 -17.55 23.32
N ASP A 381 22.54 -16.54 23.01
CA ASP A 381 22.25 -15.61 21.92
C ASP A 381 22.18 -16.37 20.58
N VAL A 382 21.09 -16.19 19.84
CA VAL A 382 20.86 -16.86 18.56
C VAL A 382 21.84 -16.39 17.50
N ASP A 383 22.32 -15.15 17.58
CA ASP A 383 23.27 -14.57 16.62
C ASP A 383 24.67 -15.19 16.74
N ASP A 384 25.04 -15.66 17.92
CA ASP A 384 26.27 -16.43 18.15
C ASP A 384 26.13 -17.91 17.74
N GLY A 385 24.88 -18.40 17.69
CA GLY A 385 24.55 -19.80 17.54
C GLY A 385 24.29 -20.26 16.11
N PHE A 386 23.69 -19.41 15.30
CA PHE A 386 23.23 -19.76 13.96
C PHE A 386 23.82 -18.82 12.90
N PRO A 387 24.01 -19.29 11.66
CA PRO A 387 24.59 -18.48 10.61
C PRO A 387 23.56 -17.55 9.95
N VAL A 388 24.02 -16.40 9.46
CA VAL A 388 23.22 -15.55 8.56
C VAL A 388 22.83 -16.34 7.31
N VAL A 389 21.56 -16.20 6.90
CA VAL A 389 21.03 -16.72 5.63
C VAL A 389 21.04 -15.59 4.61
N SER A 390 21.71 -15.78 3.47
CA SER A 390 21.84 -14.77 2.41
C SER A 390 21.20 -15.24 1.11
N PHE A 391 20.19 -14.52 0.65
CA PHE A 391 19.53 -14.72 -0.64
C PHE A 391 20.25 -13.88 -1.70
N HIS A 392 20.82 -14.53 -2.71
CA HIS A 392 21.57 -13.87 -3.78
C HIS A 392 20.70 -13.73 -5.02
N PHE A 393 20.62 -12.52 -5.54
CA PHE A 393 19.84 -12.15 -6.71
C PHE A 393 20.74 -11.60 -7.82
N GLU A 394 20.16 -11.45 -9.01
CA GLU A 394 20.82 -10.80 -10.14
C GLU A 394 21.41 -9.42 -9.77
N ASN A 395 22.41 -8.98 -10.55
CA ASN A 395 23.22 -7.79 -10.27
C ASN A 395 23.93 -7.84 -8.90
N SER A 396 24.14 -9.06 -8.38
CA SER A 396 24.78 -9.34 -7.10
C SER A 396 24.06 -8.70 -5.91
N ALA A 397 22.76 -8.42 -6.02
CA ALA A 397 21.98 -7.94 -4.87
C ALA A 397 21.85 -9.08 -3.86
N ILE A 398 22.09 -8.80 -2.57
CA ILE A 398 22.06 -9.82 -1.51
C ILE A 398 21.11 -9.35 -0.44
N LEU A 399 20.08 -10.13 -0.16
CA LEU A 399 19.15 -9.90 0.94
C LEU A 399 19.48 -10.88 2.07
N LYS A 400 19.65 -10.37 3.29
CA LYS A 400 20.11 -11.18 4.43
C LYS A 400 18.99 -11.36 5.44
N ALA A 401 18.93 -12.53 6.06
CA ALA A 401 18.15 -12.78 7.27
C ALA A 401 19.14 -13.21 8.36
N TYR A 402 19.22 -12.41 9.43
CA TYR A 402 20.04 -12.69 10.60
C TYR A 402 19.31 -13.67 11.54
N PRO A 403 20.03 -14.37 12.43
CA PRO A 403 19.40 -15.31 13.36
C PRO A 403 18.25 -14.73 14.17
N HIS A 404 18.37 -13.51 14.70
CA HIS A 404 17.26 -12.84 15.38
C HIS A 404 16.07 -12.49 14.47
N ASP A 405 16.27 -12.42 13.15
CA ASP A 405 15.18 -12.17 12.19
C ASP A 405 14.33 -13.43 11.98
N TYR A 406 14.99 -14.58 11.78
CA TYR A 406 14.31 -15.83 11.41
C TYR A 406 14.06 -16.78 12.59
N LEU A 407 14.56 -16.47 13.79
CA LEU A 407 14.24 -17.17 15.04
C LEU A 407 13.48 -16.23 15.97
N PHE A 408 12.20 -16.50 16.17
CA PHE A 408 11.37 -15.75 17.12
C PHE A 408 11.12 -16.57 18.38
N LYS A 409 11.01 -15.88 19.53
CA LYS A 409 10.76 -16.54 20.81
C LYS A 409 9.27 -16.87 20.95
N TYR A 410 8.95 -18.12 21.27
CA TYR A 410 7.61 -18.58 21.63
C TYR A 410 7.70 -19.39 22.93
N ASP A 411 7.12 -18.86 24.00
CA ASP A 411 7.30 -19.38 25.36
C ASP A 411 8.81 -19.50 25.72
N GLU A 412 9.29 -20.69 26.11
CA GLU A 412 10.71 -20.94 26.41
C GLU A 412 11.50 -21.53 25.22
N LEU A 413 10.95 -21.45 24.00
CA LEU A 413 11.54 -21.97 22.78
C LEU A 413 11.83 -20.86 21.76
N TYR A 414 12.76 -21.14 20.85
CA TYR A 414 12.95 -20.35 19.62
C TYR A 414 12.40 -21.13 18.43
N CYS A 415 11.55 -20.49 17.65
CA CYS A 415 10.88 -21.09 16.49
C CYS A 415 11.39 -20.48 15.19
N PHE A 416 11.60 -21.32 14.18
CA PHE A 416 12.03 -20.89 12.87
C PHE A 416 10.86 -20.27 12.09
N GLY A 417 11.09 -19.10 11.49
CA GLY A 417 10.15 -18.41 10.61
C GLY A 417 10.07 -18.97 9.18
N TRP A 418 10.81 -20.04 8.89
CA TRP A 418 10.80 -20.73 7.59
C TRP A 418 9.65 -21.74 7.53
N GLN A 419 8.90 -21.75 6.43
CA GLN A 419 7.76 -22.65 6.20
C GLN A 419 7.97 -23.46 4.92
N ASN A 420 7.48 -24.71 4.91
CA ASN A 420 7.63 -25.66 3.81
C ASN A 420 6.43 -25.68 2.82
N LYS A 421 5.60 -24.63 2.84
CA LYS A 421 4.39 -24.49 2.01
C LYS A 421 4.60 -23.41 0.95
N ALA A 422 5.41 -23.69 -0.07
CA ALA A 422 5.68 -22.74 -1.14
C ALA A 422 4.41 -22.20 -1.81
N VAL A 423 4.49 -20.97 -2.31
CA VAL A 423 3.43 -20.39 -3.14
C VAL A 423 3.47 -21.05 -4.50
N GLN A 424 2.31 -21.39 -5.05
CA GLN A 424 2.21 -21.95 -6.40
C GLN A 424 1.76 -20.88 -7.39
N THR A 425 2.46 -20.78 -8.51
CA THR A 425 2.02 -19.97 -9.65
C THR A 425 0.81 -20.59 -10.35
N SER A 426 0.18 -19.85 -11.26
CA SER A 426 -0.87 -20.37 -12.14
C SER A 426 -0.40 -21.54 -13.02
N SER A 427 0.90 -21.66 -13.27
CA SER A 427 1.51 -22.79 -14.00
C SER A 427 1.85 -23.99 -13.09
N GLY A 428 1.57 -23.89 -11.79
CA GLY A 428 1.84 -24.92 -10.79
C GLY A 428 3.31 -24.99 -10.34
N GLU A 429 4.10 -23.94 -10.61
CA GLU A 429 5.50 -23.86 -10.17
C GLU A 429 5.56 -23.36 -8.73
N GLU A 430 6.42 -23.98 -7.92
CA GLU A 430 6.65 -23.55 -6.55
C GLU A 430 7.62 -22.37 -6.52
N VAL A 431 7.24 -21.32 -5.81
CA VAL A 431 7.96 -20.05 -5.71
C VAL A 431 8.27 -19.76 -4.25
N THR A 432 9.48 -19.27 -4.00
CA THR A 432 9.88 -18.76 -2.69
C THR A 432 9.16 -17.43 -2.42
N LEU A 433 8.58 -17.27 -1.24
CA LEU A 433 8.07 -15.99 -0.76
C LEU A 433 8.89 -15.54 0.45
N LEU A 434 9.43 -14.33 0.38
CA LEU A 434 10.20 -13.69 1.45
C LEU A 434 9.34 -12.62 2.11
N GLY A 435 8.88 -12.94 3.32
CA GLY A 435 8.04 -12.07 4.16
C GLY A 435 8.83 -11.06 4.99
N ASP A 436 8.11 -10.35 5.86
CA ASP A 436 8.63 -9.32 6.78
C ASP A 436 9.85 -9.79 7.58
N LEU A 437 9.91 -11.07 7.97
CA LEU A 437 11.10 -11.59 8.67
C LEU A 437 12.39 -11.36 7.88
N VAL A 438 12.35 -11.39 6.55
CA VAL A 438 13.53 -11.15 5.72
C VAL A 438 13.68 -9.65 5.40
N LEU A 439 12.56 -8.92 5.32
CA LEU A 439 12.51 -7.52 4.87
C LEU A 439 12.72 -6.49 5.98
N SER A 440 12.54 -6.89 7.23
CA SER A 440 12.70 -6.01 8.40
C SER A 440 14.15 -5.52 8.55
N ASP A 441 14.29 -4.34 9.16
CA ASP A 441 15.56 -3.63 9.37
C ASP A 441 16.36 -3.37 8.07
N LYS A 442 15.61 -3.24 6.97
CA LYS A 442 16.12 -2.95 5.64
C LYS A 442 15.22 -1.93 4.99
N LEU A 443 15.85 -0.99 4.28
CA LEU A 443 15.11 -0.11 3.39
C LEU A 443 14.92 -0.83 2.06
N ILE A 444 13.68 -1.17 1.73
CA ILE A 444 13.29 -1.77 0.47
C ILE A 444 12.67 -0.69 -0.43
N VAL A 445 13.13 -0.57 -1.67
CA VAL A 445 12.66 0.40 -2.67
C VAL A 445 12.15 -0.33 -3.89
N TYR A 446 10.89 -0.06 -4.25
CA TYR A 446 10.21 -0.61 -5.42
C TYR A 446 10.10 0.51 -6.46
N ASP A 447 10.93 0.47 -7.49
CA ASP A 447 10.85 1.38 -8.64
C ASP A 447 10.10 0.66 -9.77
N VAL A 448 8.77 0.75 -9.75
CA VAL A 448 7.88 0.10 -10.72
C VAL A 448 8.02 0.73 -12.10
N GLU A 449 8.43 2.00 -12.18
CA GLU A 449 8.72 2.69 -13.44
C GLU A 449 9.94 2.10 -14.14
N LYS A 450 10.98 1.72 -13.37
CA LYS A 450 12.18 1.05 -13.89
C LYS A 450 12.14 -0.48 -13.83
N GLN A 451 11.09 -1.06 -13.26
CA GLN A 451 10.96 -2.51 -13.04
C GLN A 451 12.16 -3.06 -12.24
N THR A 452 12.50 -2.40 -11.13
CA THR A 452 13.59 -2.82 -10.25
C THR A 452 13.18 -2.75 -8.79
N ILE A 453 13.64 -3.71 -7.99
CA ILE A 453 13.59 -3.65 -6.52
C ILE A 453 15.02 -3.45 -6.03
N GLY A 454 15.22 -2.64 -5.00
CA GLY A 454 16.50 -2.52 -4.36
C GLY A 454 16.41 -2.46 -2.85
N TRP A 455 17.51 -2.79 -2.19
CA TRP A 455 17.57 -2.77 -0.74
C TRP A 455 18.95 -2.40 -0.20
N THR A 456 18.96 -2.00 1.08
CA THR A 456 20.15 -1.86 1.93
C THR A 456 19.78 -2.16 3.37
N GLU A 457 20.72 -2.68 4.14
CA GLU A 457 20.62 -2.70 5.61
C GLU A 457 20.38 -1.28 6.10
N TYR A 458 19.42 -1.11 7.01
CA TYR A 458 19.06 0.22 7.48
C TYR A 458 18.38 0.19 8.84
N ASN A 459 18.78 1.09 9.73
CA ASN A 459 18.06 1.30 10.97
C ASN A 459 16.72 1.99 10.67
N CYS A 460 15.61 1.24 10.74
CA CYS A 460 14.30 1.75 10.36
C CYS A 460 13.74 2.83 11.29
N SER A 461 14.36 3.07 12.45
CA SER A 461 14.10 4.24 13.31
C SER A 461 14.82 5.53 12.86
N SER A 462 15.70 5.46 11.84
CA SER A 462 16.40 6.63 11.27
C SER A 462 15.54 7.39 10.25
N SER A 463 16.07 8.45 9.63
CA SER A 463 15.36 9.20 8.58
C SER A 463 15.89 8.90 7.18
N ILE A 464 15.01 8.60 6.23
CA ILE A 464 15.35 8.55 4.80
C ILE A 464 15.18 9.91 4.14
N LYS A 465 15.81 10.09 2.97
CA LYS A 465 15.71 11.29 2.15
C LYS A 465 14.88 11.01 0.91
N VAL A 466 13.71 11.64 0.80
CA VAL A 466 12.79 11.51 -0.32
C VAL A 466 12.79 12.78 -1.15
N LYS A 467 12.85 12.64 -2.47
CA LYS A 467 12.85 13.75 -3.40
C LYS A 467 11.42 14.22 -3.70
N ASP A 468 11.19 15.51 -3.51
CA ASP A 468 10.03 16.20 -4.05
C ASP A 468 10.25 16.43 -5.55
N GLU A 469 9.47 15.75 -6.37
CA GLU A 469 9.57 15.83 -7.83
C GLU A 469 9.16 17.20 -8.40
N GLN A 470 8.32 17.95 -7.68
CA GLN A 470 7.89 19.26 -8.11
C GLN A 470 9.01 20.29 -7.95
N THR A 471 9.69 20.28 -6.81
CA THR A 471 10.70 21.30 -6.46
C THR A 471 12.13 20.83 -6.69
N GLY A 472 12.35 19.52 -6.87
CA GLY A 472 13.66 18.89 -6.87
C GLY A 472 14.34 18.90 -5.49
N LYS A 473 13.65 19.40 -4.46
CA LYS A 473 14.16 19.41 -3.09
C LYS A 473 14.12 18.01 -2.51
N VAL A 474 14.95 17.80 -1.50
CA VAL A 474 15.06 16.55 -0.79
C VAL A 474 14.64 16.78 0.65
N HIS A 475 13.77 15.92 1.15
CA HIS A 475 13.15 16.04 2.47
C HIS A 475 13.38 14.78 3.30
N SER A 476 13.66 14.96 4.59
CA SER A 476 13.68 13.87 5.55
C SER A 476 12.28 13.34 5.85
N VAL A 477 12.16 12.01 5.84
CA VAL A 477 11.00 11.25 6.35
C VAL A 477 11.53 10.31 7.44
N VAL A 478 10.81 10.18 8.55
CA VAL A 478 11.22 9.38 9.71
C VAL A 478 10.22 8.27 9.99
N ALA A 479 10.62 7.34 10.85
CA ALA A 479 9.75 6.30 11.36
C ALA A 479 8.53 6.87 12.08
N HIS A 480 7.41 6.17 11.93
CA HIS A 480 6.19 6.35 12.69
C HIS A 480 5.85 5.05 13.41
N HIS A 481 5.24 5.16 14.58
CA HIS A 481 4.61 4.04 15.25
C HIS A 481 3.27 4.50 15.84
N ILE A 482 2.21 4.42 15.03
CA ILE A 482 0.87 4.79 15.48
C ILE A 482 0.34 3.70 16.42
N SER A 483 -0.08 4.12 17.62
CA SER A 483 -0.66 3.18 18.57
C SER A 483 -2.05 2.75 18.12
N SER A 484 -2.32 1.45 18.23
CA SER A 484 -3.66 0.87 18.06
C SER A 484 -4.63 1.35 19.14
N SER A 485 -4.10 1.76 20.29
CA SER A 485 -4.90 2.30 21.38
C SER A 485 -5.10 3.81 21.22
N THR A 486 -6.35 4.25 21.11
CA THR A 486 -6.70 5.61 21.53
C THR A 486 -6.46 5.70 23.03
N CYS A 487 -5.23 5.98 23.43
CA CYS A 487 -4.98 6.48 24.77
C CYS A 487 -5.54 7.90 24.77
N ILE A 488 -6.81 8.05 25.20
CA ILE A 488 -7.28 9.31 25.76
C ILE A 488 -6.55 9.48 27.09
N LEU A 489 -5.26 9.81 27.02
CA LEU A 489 -4.65 10.65 28.03
C LEU A 489 -5.03 12.08 27.65
N GLN A 490 -6.27 12.45 27.96
CA GLN A 490 -6.55 13.82 28.36
C GLN A 490 -5.69 14.08 29.61
N ASN A 491 -4.42 14.44 29.41
CA ASN A 491 -3.63 15.19 30.37
C ASN A 491 -4.24 16.60 30.48
N GLY A 492 -5.42 16.66 31.09
CA GLY A 492 -6.22 17.86 31.24
C GLY A 492 -7.30 17.79 32.34
N ILE A 493 -7.46 16.67 33.05
CA ILE A 493 -8.47 16.54 34.12
C ILE A 493 -7.87 16.73 35.53
N SER A 494 -6.56 16.96 35.67
CA SER A 494 -5.97 17.23 37.00
C SER A 494 -5.98 18.71 37.39
N ILE A 495 -6.29 19.65 36.49
CA ILE A 495 -6.29 21.09 36.79
C ILE A 495 -7.66 21.62 37.30
N PRO A 496 -8.84 21.18 36.82
CA PRO A 496 -10.09 21.72 37.35
C PRO A 496 -10.42 21.18 38.75
N PHE A 497 -9.91 19.99 39.12
CA PHE A 497 -10.15 19.41 40.45
C PHE A 497 -9.38 20.14 41.56
N PHE A 498 -8.15 20.60 41.27
CA PHE A 498 -7.36 21.40 42.22
C PHE A 498 -7.92 22.83 42.40
N LEU A 499 -8.46 23.44 41.32
CA LEU A 499 -9.12 24.74 41.42
C LEU A 499 -10.44 24.66 42.19
N LEU A 500 -11.21 23.58 42.06
CA LEU A 500 -12.45 23.39 42.83
C LEU A 500 -12.16 23.24 44.32
N ILE A 501 -11.08 22.52 44.69
CA ILE A 501 -10.67 22.34 46.09
C ILE A 501 -10.15 23.66 46.69
N LEU A 502 -9.41 24.48 45.93
CA LEU A 502 -8.95 25.80 46.39
C LEU A 502 -10.09 26.82 46.55
N VAL A 503 -11.11 26.75 45.69
CA VAL A 503 -12.31 27.60 45.81
C VAL A 503 -13.18 27.16 47.00
N LEU A 504 -13.33 25.85 47.21
CA LEU A 504 -14.07 25.32 48.37
C LEU A 504 -13.34 25.57 49.71
N TRP A 505 -12.01 25.57 49.73
CA TRP A 505 -11.23 25.91 50.92
C TRP A 505 -11.38 27.39 51.31
N ASN A 506 -11.42 28.30 50.32
CA ASN A 506 -11.64 29.73 50.57
C ASN A 506 -13.10 30.10 50.92
N LEU A 507 -14.04 29.16 50.79
CA LEU A 507 -15.43 29.33 51.21
C LEU A 507 -15.72 28.74 52.60
N LEU A 508 -14.74 28.03 53.20
CA LEU A 508 -14.86 27.35 54.50
C LEU A 508 -13.89 27.89 55.57
N VAL A 509 -13.13 28.96 55.27
CA VAL A 509 -12.30 29.70 56.24
C VAL A 509 -12.81 31.12 56.41
#